data_AF-A0A7S0EYL7-F1
#
_entry.id   AF-A0A7S0EYL7-F1
#
_cell.length_a   1.000
_cell.length_b   1.000
_cell.length_c   1.000
_cell.angle_alpha   90.00
_cell.angle_beta   90.00
_cell.angle_gamma   90.00
#
_symmetry.space_group_name_H-M   'P 1'
#
loop_
_entity.id
_entity.type
_entity.pdbx_description
1 polymer ?
#
loop_
_entity_poly.entity_id
_entity_poly.type
_entity_poly.pdbx_seq_one_letter_code
_entity_poly.pdbx_strand_id
1 'polypeptide(L)'
;MASTCHYTCSVASMLSLSVIWWMCIDPAAVQTRTRRLWKPPSSDPVASSILALKPKNLSQAFQLGALKAQCRKGGWCPKHVLTKAKDVLQCAEPVTSAQLLGMEGILKEEDERQSVISRMTGMMNFVNIAWFVSIVGIVCTIIPFVVKILSPFKDIFAGVVTSAFISMHKHGVFSLLGFYLCLCLIVQGSRYP
;
A
#
# COMPACT_ATOMS: atom_id res chain seq x y z
N MET A 1 -38.29 -1.04 -9.85
CA MET A 1 -37.07 -0.33 -10.32
C MET A 1 -35.97 -0.21 -9.26
N ALA A 2 -36.23 -0.17 -7.96
CA ALA A 2 -35.16 -0.24 -6.93
C ALA A 2 -34.35 -1.55 -6.99
N SER A 3 -35.00 -2.67 -7.37
CA SER A 3 -34.40 -4.01 -7.35
C SER A 3 -33.17 -4.20 -8.24
N THR A 4 -33.07 -3.50 -9.38
CA THR A 4 -31.95 -3.69 -10.32
C THR A 4 -30.67 -3.02 -9.84
N CYS A 5 -30.77 -1.85 -9.19
CA CYS A 5 -29.61 -1.15 -8.61
C CYS A 5 -29.03 -1.93 -7.41
N HIS A 6 -29.88 -2.52 -6.58
CA HIS A 6 -29.43 -3.38 -5.49
C HIS A 6 -28.69 -4.63 -6.00
N TYR A 7 -29.17 -5.22 -7.10
CA TYR A 7 -28.53 -6.39 -7.68
C TYR A 7 -27.14 -6.08 -8.26
N THR A 8 -27.00 -5.00 -9.05
CA THR A 8 -25.69 -4.64 -9.61
C THR A 8 -24.68 -4.25 -8.53
N CYS A 9 -25.12 -3.54 -7.49
CA CYS A 9 -24.27 -3.20 -6.35
C CYS A 9 -23.85 -4.46 -5.56
N SER A 10 -24.77 -5.39 -5.31
CA SER A 10 -24.48 -6.64 -4.61
C SER A 10 -23.52 -7.51 -5.41
N VAL A 11 -23.72 -7.64 -6.72
CA VAL A 11 -22.83 -8.42 -7.61
C VAL A 11 -21.44 -7.78 -7.69
N ALA A 12 -21.36 -6.46 -7.85
CA ALA A 12 -20.07 -5.74 -7.87
C ALA A 12 -19.32 -5.89 -6.53
N SER A 13 -20.03 -5.85 -5.40
CA SER A 13 -19.47 -6.07 -4.07
C SER A 13 -18.98 -7.51 -3.88
N MET A 14 -19.75 -8.49 -4.34
CA MET A 14 -19.33 -9.90 -4.27
C MET A 14 -18.13 -10.18 -5.17
N LEU A 15 -18.09 -9.59 -6.38
CA LEU A 15 -16.94 -9.72 -7.26
C LEU A 15 -15.70 -9.07 -6.65
N SER A 16 -15.80 -7.86 -6.11
CA SER A 16 -14.65 -7.22 -5.47
C SER A 16 -14.14 -8.01 -4.26
N LEU A 17 -15.04 -8.49 -3.40
CA LEU A 17 -14.69 -9.37 -2.28
C LEU A 17 -14.06 -10.69 -2.74
N SER A 18 -14.56 -11.30 -3.82
CA SER A 18 -13.97 -12.52 -4.38
C SER A 18 -12.55 -12.31 -4.90
N VAL A 19 -12.26 -11.16 -5.52
CA VAL A 19 -10.90 -10.85 -6.00
C VAL A 19 -9.98 -10.53 -4.81
N ILE A 20 -10.48 -9.84 -3.78
CA ILE A 20 -9.74 -9.63 -2.53
C ILE A 20 -9.44 -10.98 -1.87
N TRP A 21 -10.42 -11.88 -1.79
CA TRP A 21 -10.23 -13.22 -1.26
C TRP A 21 -9.23 -14.03 -2.08
N TRP A 22 -9.30 -13.96 -3.42
CA TRP A 22 -8.32 -14.59 -4.30
C TRP A 22 -6.92 -14.00 -4.06
N MET A 23 -6.80 -12.70 -3.83
CA MET A 23 -5.53 -12.07 -3.44
C MET A 23 -4.95 -12.64 -2.14
N CYS A 24 -5.80 -13.01 -1.18
CA CYS A 24 -5.35 -13.65 0.05
C CYS A 24 -4.86 -15.10 -0.18
N ILE A 25 -5.41 -15.82 -1.17
CA ILE A 25 -5.02 -17.20 -1.48
C ILE A 25 -3.78 -17.23 -2.38
N ASP A 26 -3.79 -16.47 -3.47
CA ASP A 26 -2.73 -16.43 -4.48
C ASP A 26 -2.56 -15.00 -5.02
N PRO A 27 -1.77 -14.16 -4.33
CA PRO A 27 -1.55 -12.78 -4.75
C PRO A 27 -0.83 -12.70 -6.10
N ALA A 28 0.03 -13.68 -6.43
CA ALA A 28 0.83 -13.66 -7.65
C ALA A 28 -0.04 -13.83 -8.92
N ALA A 29 -1.01 -14.75 -8.90
CA ALA A 29 -1.95 -14.93 -10.00
C ALA A 29 -2.80 -13.67 -10.27
N VAL A 30 -3.24 -12.97 -9.22
CA VAL A 30 -4.03 -11.73 -9.38
C VAL A 30 -3.15 -10.57 -9.87
N GLN A 31 -1.95 -10.44 -9.30
CA GLN A 31 -0.99 -9.40 -9.67
C GLN A 31 -0.44 -9.56 -11.09
N THR A 32 -0.44 -10.75 -11.68
CA THR A 32 -0.01 -10.92 -13.08
C THR A 32 -1.09 -10.51 -14.08
N ARG A 33 -2.38 -10.72 -13.74
CA ARG A 33 -3.52 -10.40 -14.63
C ARG A 33 -3.95 -8.95 -14.61
N THR A 34 -3.70 -8.25 -13.52
CA THR A 34 -4.10 -6.84 -13.36
C THR A 34 -3.07 -5.90 -13.99
N ARG A 35 -3.51 -4.78 -14.60
CA ARG A 35 -2.57 -3.78 -15.14
C ARG A 35 -1.75 -3.14 -14.01
N ARG A 36 -0.49 -2.82 -14.29
CA ARG A 36 0.30 -1.94 -13.42
C ARG A 36 -0.09 -0.50 -13.72
N LEU A 37 -0.57 0.21 -12.70
CA LEU A 37 -0.90 1.62 -12.82
C LEU A 37 0.37 2.48 -12.95
N TRP A 38 1.44 2.10 -12.26
CA TRP A 38 2.76 2.73 -12.35
C TRP A 38 3.88 1.69 -12.29
N LYS A 39 5.07 2.06 -12.80
CA LYS A 39 6.31 1.29 -12.67
C LYS A 39 6.98 1.62 -11.32
N PRO A 40 7.55 0.64 -10.62
CA PRO A 40 8.33 0.93 -9.43
C PRO A 40 9.62 1.66 -9.79
N PRO A 41 10.20 2.45 -8.87
CA PRO A 41 11.58 2.89 -9.01
C PRO A 41 12.49 1.66 -9.14
N SER A 42 13.48 1.73 -10.03
CA SER A 42 14.36 0.61 -10.37
C SER A 42 15.05 0.06 -9.12
N SER A 43 14.84 -1.22 -8.83
CA SER A 43 15.57 -1.96 -7.80
C SER A 43 16.93 -2.36 -8.37
N ASP A 44 17.99 -1.61 -8.02
CA ASP A 44 19.35 -1.97 -8.40
C ASP A 44 19.74 -3.33 -7.79
N PRO A 45 20.30 -4.27 -8.59
CA PRO A 45 20.63 -5.63 -8.13
C PRO A 45 21.72 -5.67 -7.04
N VAL A 46 22.49 -4.58 -6.90
CA VAL A 46 23.49 -4.40 -5.84
C VAL A 46 22.82 -4.20 -4.47
N ALA A 47 21.61 -3.62 -4.41
CA ALA A 47 20.88 -3.46 -3.16
C ALA A 47 20.43 -4.83 -2.61
N SER A 48 19.96 -5.73 -3.48
CA SER A 48 19.42 -7.04 -3.08
C SER A 48 20.41 -7.99 -2.40
N SER A 49 21.71 -7.91 -2.69
CA SER A 49 22.72 -8.78 -2.04
C SER A 49 23.14 -8.26 -0.66
N ILE A 50 23.09 -6.94 -0.43
CA ILE A 50 23.33 -6.31 0.88
C ILE A 50 22.08 -6.47 1.78
N LEU A 51 20.88 -6.53 1.19
CA LEU A 51 19.62 -6.84 1.89
C LEU A 51 19.55 -8.28 2.47
N ALA A 52 20.43 -9.20 2.07
CA ALA A 52 20.34 -10.61 2.45
C ALA A 52 20.68 -10.89 3.94
N LEU A 53 21.32 -9.95 4.65
CA LEU A 53 21.57 -10.03 6.10
C LEU A 53 20.59 -9.18 6.94
N LYS A 54 19.40 -8.87 6.42
CA LYS A 54 18.41 -8.10 7.18
C LYS A 54 17.74 -8.99 8.24
N PRO A 55 17.73 -8.62 9.53
CA PRO A 55 16.92 -9.32 10.53
C PRO A 55 15.45 -9.19 10.15
N LYS A 56 14.71 -10.30 10.22
CA LYS A 56 13.29 -10.36 9.85
C LYS A 56 12.42 -9.60 10.85
N ASN A 57 12.81 -9.65 12.11
CA ASN A 57 12.04 -9.14 13.24
C ASN A 57 12.89 -8.25 14.15
N LEU A 58 12.23 -7.34 14.89
CA LEU A 58 12.89 -6.43 15.83
C LEU A 58 13.62 -7.17 16.96
N SER A 59 13.11 -8.33 17.39
CA SER A 59 13.79 -9.19 18.37
C SER A 59 15.14 -9.73 17.87
N GLN A 60 15.24 -10.09 16.59
CA GLN A 60 16.50 -10.52 15.98
C GLN A 60 17.49 -9.36 15.90
N ALA A 61 17.03 -8.16 15.49
CA ALA A 61 17.86 -6.97 15.46
C ALA A 61 18.43 -6.65 16.86
N PHE A 62 17.61 -6.76 17.91
CA PHE A 62 18.04 -6.57 19.29
C PHE A 62 19.08 -7.61 19.74
N GLN A 63 18.86 -8.89 19.45
CA GLN A 63 19.82 -9.97 19.75
C GLN A 63 21.15 -9.75 19.04
N LEU A 64 21.12 -9.33 17.77
CA LEU A 64 22.32 -9.02 17.00
C LEU A 64 23.06 -7.80 17.55
N GLY A 65 22.35 -6.78 18.03
CA GLY A 65 22.94 -5.64 18.76
C GLY A 65 23.65 -6.08 20.04
N ALA A 66 23.04 -6.98 20.81
CA ALA A 66 23.65 -7.54 22.01
C ALA A 66 24.89 -8.41 21.70
N LEU A 67 24.88 -9.15 20.59
CA LEU A 67 26.04 -9.91 20.12
C LEU A 67 27.15 -8.98 19.62
N LYS A 68 26.81 -7.90 18.90
CA LYS A 68 27.77 -6.89 18.45
C LYS A 68 28.49 -6.22 19.64
N ALA A 69 27.79 -5.97 20.73
CA ALA A 69 28.39 -5.40 21.95
C ALA A 69 29.49 -6.29 22.57
N GLN A 70 29.54 -7.58 22.23
CA GLN A 70 30.59 -8.51 22.67
C GLN A 70 31.85 -8.47 21.78
N CYS A 71 31.82 -7.78 20.63
CA CYS A 71 32.98 -7.55 19.79
C CYS A 71 33.88 -6.45 20.35
N ARG A 72 35.20 -6.57 20.18
CA ARG A 72 36.16 -5.56 20.66
C ARG A 72 36.19 -4.35 19.73
N LYS A 73 36.54 -3.17 20.27
CA LYS A 73 36.68 -1.89 19.52
C LYS A 73 37.65 -1.91 18.33
N GLY A 74 38.42 -2.99 18.13
CA GLY A 74 39.31 -3.20 16.98
C GLY A 74 38.73 -4.07 15.85
N GLY A 75 37.42 -4.32 15.83
CA GLY A 75 36.76 -5.08 14.75
C GLY A 75 36.87 -6.60 14.86
N TRP A 76 37.54 -7.10 15.90
CA TRP A 76 37.64 -8.53 16.18
C TRP A 76 36.43 -9.02 16.98
N CYS A 77 35.78 -10.07 16.46
CA CYS A 77 34.67 -10.77 17.11
C CYS A 77 35.06 -12.22 17.40
N PRO A 78 34.79 -12.76 18.59
CA PRO A 78 35.01 -14.18 18.88
C PRO A 78 34.20 -15.09 17.94
N LYS A 79 34.74 -16.25 17.58
CA LYS A 79 34.06 -17.21 16.67
C LYS A 79 32.66 -17.60 17.15
N HIS A 80 32.48 -17.80 18.46
CA HIS A 80 31.18 -18.17 19.04
C HIS A 80 30.11 -17.08 18.86
N VAL A 81 30.50 -15.79 18.82
CA VAL A 81 29.57 -14.67 18.56
C VAL A 81 29.12 -14.70 17.10
N LEU A 82 30.03 -14.96 16.17
CA LEU A 82 29.71 -15.08 14.74
C LEU A 82 28.82 -16.30 14.45
N THR A 83 29.06 -17.43 15.14
CA THR A 83 28.17 -18.60 15.06
C THR A 83 26.77 -18.29 15.58
N LYS A 84 26.64 -17.65 16.74
CA LYS A 84 25.32 -17.23 17.26
C LYS A 84 24.62 -16.23 16.35
N ALA A 85 25.37 -15.28 15.76
CA ALA A 85 24.81 -14.32 14.83
C ALA A 85 24.26 -15.01 13.57
N LYS A 86 24.97 -16.03 13.06
CA LYS A 86 24.49 -16.90 11.98
C LYS A 86 23.18 -17.60 12.36
N ASP A 87 23.11 -18.15 13.57
CA ASP A 87 21.92 -18.86 14.06
C ASP A 87 20.70 -17.91 14.16
N VAL A 88 20.91 -16.69 14.65
CA VAL A 88 19.85 -15.66 14.75
C VAL A 88 19.36 -15.21 13.37
N LEU A 89 20.27 -15.04 12.41
CA LEU A 89 19.95 -14.64 11.03
C LEU A 89 19.40 -15.80 10.19
N GLN A 90 19.58 -17.05 10.62
CA GLN A 90 19.21 -18.26 9.87
C GLN A 90 19.85 -18.32 8.47
N CYS A 91 21.08 -17.80 8.33
CA CYS A 91 21.81 -17.81 7.07
C CYS A 91 22.63 -19.10 6.88
N ALA A 92 22.73 -19.59 5.65
CA ALA A 92 23.56 -20.75 5.31
C ALA A 92 25.06 -20.41 5.38
N GLU A 93 25.43 -19.20 4.97
CA GLU A 93 26.81 -18.71 4.91
C GLU A 93 27.33 -18.23 6.28
N PRO A 94 28.65 -18.31 6.55
CA PRO A 94 29.23 -17.78 7.77
C PRO A 94 29.20 -16.24 7.78
N VAL A 95 28.68 -15.66 8.86
CA VAL A 95 28.68 -14.21 9.08
C VAL A 95 30.09 -13.75 9.40
N THR A 96 30.61 -12.81 8.62
CA THR A 96 31.92 -12.20 8.85
C THR A 96 31.82 -11.08 9.90
N SER A 97 32.93 -10.78 10.59
CA SER A 97 32.96 -9.68 11.57
C SER A 97 32.68 -8.32 10.92
N ALA A 98 33.17 -8.10 9.70
CA ALA A 98 32.90 -6.88 8.93
C ALA A 98 31.39 -6.71 8.65
N GLN A 99 30.71 -7.79 8.26
CA GLN A 99 29.26 -7.77 8.06
C GLN A 99 28.50 -7.44 9.36
N LEU A 100 28.82 -8.11 10.47
CA LEU A 100 28.14 -7.89 11.75
C LEU A 100 28.35 -6.45 12.27
N LEU A 101 29.55 -5.88 12.08
CA LEU A 101 29.85 -4.51 12.51
C LEU A 101 29.18 -3.47 11.60
N GLY A 102 29.17 -3.72 10.29
CA GLY A 102 28.53 -2.85 9.29
C GLY A 102 27.00 -2.86 9.34
N MET A 103 26.40 -3.88 9.95
CA MET A 103 24.95 -4.04 10.01
C MET A 103 24.23 -2.92 10.78
N GLU A 104 24.88 -2.28 11.76
CA GLU A 104 24.26 -1.15 12.48
C GLU A 104 24.01 0.05 11.56
N GLY A 105 24.95 0.35 10.66
CA GLY A 105 24.77 1.44 9.70
C GLY A 105 23.60 1.17 8.76
N ILE A 106 23.49 -0.07 8.28
CA ILE A 106 22.40 -0.52 7.41
C ILE A 106 21.06 -0.49 8.15
N LEU A 107 21.01 -0.97 9.39
CA LEU A 107 19.79 -0.94 10.21
C LEU A 107 19.34 0.48 10.50
N LYS A 108 20.28 1.38 10.79
CA LYS A 108 19.98 2.79 11.04
C LYS A 108 19.46 3.48 9.78
N GLU A 109 20.10 3.26 8.64
CA GLU A 109 19.62 3.82 7.36
C GLU A 109 18.23 3.30 7.01
N GLU A 110 17.97 2.02 7.26
CA GLU A 110 16.67 1.41 7.01
C GLU A 110 15.59 1.94 7.96
N ASP A 111 15.90 2.10 9.25
CA ASP A 111 14.98 2.69 10.22
C ASP A 111 14.67 4.15 9.86
N GLU A 112 15.68 4.92 9.43
CA GLU A 112 15.49 6.27 8.90
C GLU A 112 14.59 6.26 7.65
N ARG A 113 14.82 5.36 6.70
CA ARG A 113 13.97 5.21 5.49
C ARG A 113 12.54 4.81 5.85
N GLN A 114 12.36 3.80 6.71
CA GLN A 114 11.03 3.35 7.13
C GLN A 114 10.29 4.44 7.91
N SER A 115 11.00 5.20 8.75
CA SER A 115 10.45 6.36 9.46
C SER A 115 9.99 7.44 8.48
N VAL A 116 10.77 7.75 7.44
CA VAL A 116 10.38 8.71 6.39
C VAL A 116 9.17 8.20 5.61
N ILE A 117 9.18 6.93 5.17
CA ILE A 117 8.06 6.33 4.45
C ILE A 117 6.80 6.35 5.32
N SER A 118 6.89 5.93 6.58
CA SER A 118 5.76 5.94 7.51
C SER A 118 5.21 7.35 7.73
N ARG A 119 6.08 8.37 7.84
CA ARG A 119 5.66 9.77 7.95
C ARG A 119 4.98 10.25 6.67
N MET A 120 5.52 9.92 5.50
CA MET A 120 4.92 10.24 4.21
C MET A 120 3.57 9.55 4.02
N THR A 121 3.45 8.26 4.36
CA THR A 121 2.20 7.52 4.31
C THR A 121 1.16 8.11 5.28
N GLY A 122 1.58 8.47 6.50
CA GLY A 122 0.72 9.17 7.46
C GLY A 122 0.22 10.51 6.93
N MET A 123 1.11 11.31 6.34
CA MET A 123 0.77 12.60 5.72
C MET A 123 -0.16 12.41 4.51
N MET A 124 0.08 11.42 3.66
CA MET A 124 -0.78 11.13 2.50
C MET A 124 -2.17 10.68 2.94
N ASN A 125 -2.26 9.84 3.97
CA ASN A 125 -3.54 9.46 4.57
C ASN A 125 -4.27 10.67 5.14
N PHE A 126 -3.57 11.57 5.81
CA PHE A 126 -4.16 12.82 6.30
C PHE A 126 -4.68 13.71 5.16
N VAL A 127 -3.89 13.89 4.09
CA VAL A 127 -4.31 14.65 2.89
C VAL A 127 -5.53 14.00 2.25
N ASN A 128 -5.56 12.67 2.14
CA ASN A 128 -6.71 11.94 1.61
C ASN A 128 -7.97 12.16 2.46
N ILE A 129 -7.85 12.15 3.79
CA ILE A 129 -8.96 12.47 4.70
C ILE A 129 -9.41 13.92 4.52
N ALA A 130 -8.47 14.87 4.46
CA ALA A 130 -8.78 16.29 4.27
C ALA A 130 -9.48 16.55 2.93
N TRP A 131 -9.03 15.90 1.85
CA TRP A 131 -9.68 15.94 0.54
C TRP A 131 -11.07 15.33 0.58
N PHE A 132 -11.25 14.18 1.22
CA PHE A 132 -12.55 13.57 1.37
C PHE A 132 -13.53 14.50 2.11
N VAL A 133 -13.12 15.08 3.24
CA VAL A 133 -13.91 16.06 3.99
C VAL A 133 -14.22 17.30 3.15
N SER A 134 -13.26 17.78 2.36
CA SER A 134 -13.45 18.92 1.46
C SER A 134 -14.47 18.62 0.36
N ILE A 135 -14.40 17.45 -0.28
CA ILE A 135 -15.38 17.02 -1.30
C ILE A 135 -16.77 16.94 -0.68
N VAL A 136 -16.89 16.34 0.50
CA VAL A 136 -18.18 16.27 1.23
C VAL A 136 -18.71 17.67 1.53
N GLY A 137 -17.87 18.58 2.04
CA GLY A 137 -18.25 19.97 2.31
C GLY A 137 -18.69 20.74 1.06
N ILE A 138 -17.97 20.58 -0.05
CA ILE A 138 -18.31 21.13 -1.36
C ILE A 138 -19.64 20.56 -1.85
N VAL A 139 -19.84 19.25 -1.78
CA VAL A 139 -21.09 18.57 -2.15
C VAL A 139 -22.26 19.13 -1.33
N CYS A 140 -22.11 19.29 -0.01
CA CYS A 140 -23.16 19.83 0.86
C CYS A 140 -23.48 21.30 0.60
N THR A 141 -22.53 22.11 0.14
CA THR A 141 -22.71 23.57 -0.04
C THR A 141 -23.00 23.98 -1.49
N ILE A 142 -22.26 23.42 -2.45
CA ILE A 142 -22.36 23.78 -3.86
C ILE A 142 -23.55 23.09 -4.52
N ILE A 143 -23.90 21.84 -4.18
CA ILE A 143 -25.03 21.16 -4.85
C ILE A 143 -26.35 21.93 -4.67
N PRO A 144 -26.75 22.37 -3.47
CA PRO A 144 -27.98 23.16 -3.32
C PRO A 144 -27.97 24.46 -4.14
N PHE A 145 -26.80 25.11 -4.26
CA PHE A 145 -26.63 26.34 -5.01
C PHE A 145 -26.69 26.12 -6.52
N VAL A 146 -25.96 25.11 -7.02
CA VAL A 146 -25.99 24.70 -8.43
C VAL A 146 -27.40 24.27 -8.83
N VAL A 147 -28.12 23.56 -7.96
CA VAL A 147 -29.54 23.21 -8.17
C VAL A 147 -30.41 24.47 -8.31
N LYS A 148 -30.22 25.49 -7.47
CA LYS A 148 -30.96 26.77 -7.60
C LYS A 148 -30.61 27.54 -8.86
N ILE A 149 -29.34 27.63 -9.24
CA ILE A 149 -28.89 28.36 -10.44
C ILE A 149 -29.29 27.64 -11.72
N LEU A 150 -29.25 26.31 -11.73
CA LEU A 150 -29.68 25.50 -12.87
C LEU A 150 -31.20 25.35 -12.92
N SER A 151 -31.95 25.83 -11.94
CA SER A 151 -33.42 25.80 -11.94
C SER A 151 -34.10 26.35 -13.22
N PRO A 152 -33.60 27.41 -13.90
CA PRO A 152 -34.17 27.90 -15.15
C PRO A 152 -33.62 27.18 -16.41
N PHE A 153 -32.45 26.54 -16.33
CA PHE A 153 -31.87 25.73 -17.43
C PHE A 153 -32.18 24.24 -17.30
N LYS A 154 -32.84 23.86 -16.21
CA LYS A 154 -33.37 22.53 -15.90
C LYS A 154 -34.01 21.91 -17.14
N ASP A 155 -34.82 22.65 -17.88
CA ASP A 155 -35.58 22.04 -18.97
C ASP A 155 -34.70 21.66 -20.18
N ILE A 156 -33.52 22.27 -20.36
CA ILE A 156 -32.59 22.02 -21.48
C ILE A 156 -31.48 21.04 -21.07
N PHE A 157 -30.81 21.30 -19.95
CA PHE A 157 -29.68 20.47 -19.48
C PHE A 157 -30.13 19.27 -18.64
N ALA A 158 -31.24 19.38 -17.91
CA ALA A 158 -31.69 18.26 -17.09
C ALA A 158 -32.25 17.11 -17.92
N GLY A 159 -32.73 17.40 -19.14
CA GLY A 159 -33.17 16.36 -20.06
C GLY A 159 -32.05 15.38 -20.39
N VAL A 160 -30.89 15.86 -20.85
CA VAL A 160 -29.83 14.98 -21.36
C VAL A 160 -28.83 14.57 -20.28
N VAL A 161 -28.28 15.52 -19.52
CA VAL A 161 -27.26 15.23 -18.51
C VAL A 161 -27.87 14.50 -17.33
N THR A 162 -29.03 14.94 -16.85
CA THR A 162 -29.68 14.24 -15.75
C THR A 162 -30.25 12.91 -16.22
N SER A 163 -30.73 12.75 -17.46
CA SER A 163 -31.09 11.42 -17.98
C SER A 163 -29.88 10.49 -18.09
N ALA A 164 -28.75 10.95 -18.63
CA ALA A 164 -27.53 10.15 -18.72
C ALA A 164 -26.97 9.80 -17.33
N PHE A 165 -26.90 10.79 -16.42
CA PHE A 165 -26.41 10.59 -15.05
C PHE A 165 -27.34 9.71 -14.23
N ILE A 166 -28.65 9.94 -14.29
CA ILE A 166 -29.67 9.07 -13.68
C ILE A 166 -29.59 7.68 -14.30
N SER A 167 -29.37 7.56 -15.61
CA SER A 167 -29.21 6.26 -16.28
C SER A 167 -27.98 5.54 -15.74
N MET A 168 -26.81 6.16 -15.73
CA MET A 168 -25.59 5.56 -15.19
C MET A 168 -25.72 5.21 -13.69
N HIS A 169 -26.36 6.07 -12.91
CA HIS A 169 -26.63 5.83 -11.50
C HIS A 169 -27.61 4.67 -11.30
N LYS A 170 -28.70 4.63 -12.08
CA LYS A 170 -29.69 3.52 -12.04
C LYS A 170 -29.06 2.18 -12.43
N HIS A 171 -28.09 2.19 -13.33
CA HIS A 171 -27.34 1.00 -13.72
C HIS A 171 -26.16 0.68 -12.78
N GLY A 172 -25.90 1.50 -11.76
CA GLY A 172 -24.83 1.27 -10.79
C GLY A 172 -23.42 1.45 -11.35
N VAL A 173 -23.26 2.16 -12.46
CA VAL A 173 -21.97 2.37 -13.15
C VAL A 173 -20.94 3.03 -12.21
N PHE A 174 -21.39 4.00 -11.40
CA PHE A 174 -20.52 4.67 -10.43
C PHE A 174 -20.02 3.73 -9.33
N SER A 175 -20.90 2.85 -8.83
CA SER A 175 -20.50 1.83 -7.85
C SER A 175 -19.46 0.88 -8.44
N LEU A 176 -19.68 0.40 -9.66
CA LEU A 176 -18.72 -0.45 -10.37
C LEU A 176 -17.36 0.24 -10.56
N LEU A 177 -17.36 1.51 -10.99
CA LEU A 177 -16.13 2.27 -11.18
C LEU A 177 -15.38 2.49 -9.86
N GLY A 178 -16.10 2.80 -8.78
CA GLY A 178 -15.53 2.96 -7.45
C GLY A 178 -14.88 1.67 -6.92
N PHE A 179 -15.58 0.54 -7.03
CA PHE A 179 -15.03 -0.77 -6.66
C PHE A 179 -13.82 -1.15 -7.52
N TYR A 180 -13.86 -0.88 -8.82
CA TYR A 180 -12.74 -1.15 -9.72
C TYR A 180 -11.49 -0.33 -9.33
N LEU A 181 -11.65 0.97 -9.07
CA LEU A 181 -10.55 1.83 -8.63
C LEU A 181 -9.97 1.37 -7.29
N CYS A 182 -10.81 1.04 -6.31
CA CYS A 182 -10.36 0.49 -5.03
C CYS A 182 -9.56 -0.80 -5.22
N LEU A 183 -10.06 -1.72 -6.06
CA LEU A 183 -9.37 -2.96 -6.37
C LEU A 183 -7.99 -2.70 -6.99
N CYS A 184 -7.91 -1.79 -7.97
CA CYS A 184 -6.65 -1.42 -8.61
C CYS A 184 -5.64 -0.87 -7.61
N LEU A 185 -6.08 -0.06 -6.65
CA LEU A 185 -5.21 0.50 -5.61
C LEU A 185 -4.73 -0.56 -4.62
N ILE A 186 -5.61 -1.45 -4.15
CA ILE A 186 -5.25 -2.56 -3.26
C ILE A 186 -4.23 -3.47 -3.94
N VAL A 187 -4.50 -3.86 -5.19
CA VAL A 187 -3.62 -4.74 -5.95
C VAL A 187 -2.25 -4.09 -6.16
N GLN A 188 -2.23 -2.80 -6.48
CA GLN A 188 -0.99 -2.06 -6.67
C GLN A 188 -0.21 -1.89 -5.36
N GLY A 189 -0.87 -1.66 -4.23
CA GLY A 189 -0.23 -1.61 -2.91
C GLY A 189 0.41 -2.93 -2.51
N SER A 190 -0.27 -4.05 -2.77
CA SER A 190 0.27 -5.38 -2.45
C SER A 190 1.50 -5.82 -3.27
N ARG A 191 1.79 -5.15 -4.40
CA ARG A 191 2.98 -5.43 -5.22
C ARG A 191 4.27 -4.89 -4.61
N TYR A 192 4.16 -3.96 -3.67
CA TYR A 192 5.29 -3.24 -3.07
C TYR A 192 5.15 -3.26 -1.54
N PRO A 193 5.43 -4.42 -0.88
CA PRO A 193 5.50 -4.49 0.57
C PRO A 193 6.66 -3.66 1.15
#